data_AF-A0A530QG69-F1
#
_entry.id   AF-A0A530QG69-F1
#
_cell.length_a   1.000
_cell.length_b   1.000
_cell.length_c   1.000
_cell.angle_alpha   90.00
_cell.angle_beta   90.00
_cell.angle_gamma   90.00
#
_symmetry.space_group_name_H-M   'P 1'
#
loop_
_entity.id
_entity.type
_entity.pdbx_description
1 polymer ?
#
loop_
_entity_poly.entity_id
_entity_poly.type
_entity_poly.pdbx_seq_one_letter_code
_entity_poly.pdbx_strand_id
1 'polypeptide(L)' 'MQVLSVTPEIFPLIKTGGLADVTGALPASAIGKGVA' A
#
# COMPACT_ATOMS: atom_id res chain seq x y z
N MET A 1 -14.45 -3.34 -6.54
CA MET A 1 -14.35 -4.03 -5.23
C MET A 1 -13.71 -3.05 -4.27
N GLN A 2 -14.20 -2.95 -3.03
CA GLN A 2 -13.65 -2.04 -2.01
C GLN A 2 -12.62 -2.80 -1.15
N VAL A 3 -11.39 -2.29 -1.04
CA VAL A 3 -10.28 -2.94 -0.33
C VAL A 3 -9.61 -1.96 0.63
N LEU A 4 -9.49 -2.37 1.90
CA LEU A 4 -8.71 -1.66 2.91
C LEU A 4 -7.41 -2.41 3.19
N SER A 5 -6.27 -1.77 2.91
CA SER A 5 -4.95 -2.30 3.29
C SER A 5 -4.57 -1.82 4.68
N VAL A 6 -4.30 -2.74 5.61
CA VAL A 6 -3.91 -2.44 6.99
C VAL A 6 -2.53 -3.01 7.24
N THR A 7 -1.56 -2.15 7.55
CA THR A 7 -0.17 -2.53 7.83
C THR A 7 0.44 -1.58 8.88
N PRO A 8 1.50 -1.99 9.60
CA PRO A 8 2.15 -1.14 10.59
C PRO A 8 3.13 -0.10 10.01
N GLU A 9 3.42 -0.14 8.70
CA GLU A 9 4.44 0.70 8.08
C GLU A 9 4.09 1.14 6.64
N ILE A 10 4.47 2.37 6.29
CA ILE A 10 4.23 2.98 4.98
C ILE A 10 5.31 4.01 4.65
N PHE A 11 5.95 3.88 3.49
CA PHE A 11 6.89 4.89 3.01
C PHE A 11 6.14 6.14 2.47
N PRO A 12 6.58 7.38 2.75
CA PRO A 12 7.82 7.77 3.44
C PRO A 12 7.68 7.98 4.96
N LEU A 13 6.56 7.65 5.57
CA LEU A 13 6.27 8.01 6.97
C LEU A 13 6.97 7.10 7.99
N ILE A 14 6.86 5.78 7.83
CA ILE A 14 7.42 4.76 8.73
C ILE A 14 7.95 3.62 7.87
N LYS A 15 9.24 3.27 8.01
CA LYS A 15 9.88 2.18 7.27
C LYS A 15 10.85 1.40 8.15
N THR A 16 10.56 0.12 8.35
CA THR A 16 11.48 -0.84 8.98
C THR A 16 11.97 -1.88 7.98
N GLY A 17 11.22 -2.14 6.90
CA GLY A 17 11.61 -3.06 5.84
C GLY A 17 10.92 -2.79 4.50
N GLY A 18 10.83 -3.83 3.67
CA GLY A 18 10.25 -3.75 2.32
C GLY A 18 8.71 -3.69 2.30
N LEU A 19 8.04 -4.01 3.42
CA LEU A 19 6.58 -3.93 3.50
C LEU A 19 6.13 -2.46 3.36
N ALA A 20 6.84 -1.50 3.95
CA ALA A 20 6.55 -0.07 3.80
C ALA A 20 6.54 0.41 2.33
N ASP A 21 7.42 -0.13 1.49
CA ASP A 21 7.48 0.20 0.06
C ASP A 21 6.27 -0.35 -0.69
N VAL A 22 5.87 -1.59 -0.36
CA VAL A 22 4.67 -2.22 -0.93
C VAL A 22 3.41 -1.47 -0.51
N THR A 23 3.24 -1.17 0.78
CA THR A 23 2.08 -0.42 1.29
C THR A 23 1.99 0.97 0.66
N GLY A 24 3.12 1.63 0.41
CA GLY A 24 3.15 2.97 -0.20
C GLY A 24 2.82 2.98 -1.70
N ALA A 25 3.12 1.90 -2.44
CA ALA A 25 3.01 1.87 -3.91
C ALA A 25 1.85 1.02 -4.46
N LEU A 26 1.52 -0.08 -3.78
CA LEU A 26 0.54 -1.05 -4.28
C LEU A 26 -0.90 -0.49 -4.35
N PRO A 27 -1.44 0.22 -3.34
CA PRO A 27 -2.83 0.69 -3.38
C PRO A 27 -3.11 1.59 -4.59
N ALA A 28 -2.22 2.53 -4.89
CA ALA A 28 -2.35 3.40 -6.05
C ALA A 28 -2.29 2.61 -7.38
N SER A 29 -1.40 1.61 -7.46
CA SER A 29 -1.25 0.77 -8.66
C SER A 29 -2.44 -0.18 -8.88
N ALA A 30 -3.16 -0.53 -7.82
CA ALA A 30 -4.30 -1.45 -7.87
C ALA A 30 -5.56 -0.80 -8.47
N ILE A 31 -5.69 0.53 -8.40
CA ILE A 31 -6.82 1.29 -8.95
C ILE A 31 -6.96 1.05 -10.46
N GLY A 32 -5.85 1.05 -11.20
CA GLY A 32 -5.84 0.77 -12.64
C GLY A 32 -6.25 -0.67 -13.01
N LYS A 33 -6.39 -1.56 -12.02
CA LYS A 33 -6.81 -2.95 -12.17
C LYS A 33 -8.24 -3.20 -11.66
N GLY A 34 -8.98 -2.14 -11.34
CA GLY A 34 -10.38 -2.24 -10.87
C GLY A 34 -10.53 -2.59 -9.37
N VAL A 35 -9.44 -2.50 -8.61
CA VAL A 35 -9.42 -2.67 -7.16
C VAL A 35 -9.31 -1.28 -6.54
N ALA A 36 -10.36 -0.86 -5.82
CA ALA A 36 -10.49 0.47 -5.23
C ALA A 36 -10.51 0.37 -3.70
#